data_AF-A0A929SHE6-F1
#
_entry.id   AF-A0A929SHE6-F1
#
_cell.length_a   1.000
_cell.length_b   1.000
_cell.length_c   1.000
_cell.angle_alpha   90.00
_cell.angle_beta   90.00
_cell.angle_gamma   90.00
#
_symmetry.space_group_name_H-M   'P 1'
#
loop_
_entity.id
_entity.type
_entity.pdbx_description
1 polymer ?
#
loop_
_entity_poly.entity_id
_entity_poly.type
_entity_poly.pdbx_seq_one_letter_code
_entity_poly.pdbx_strand_id
1 'polypeptide(L)'
;MLGRIEGFTGKSIDGKKSRIMALQDVAQSISGLILACFMLCHMIFTGTILIGKGAFEGVVHFAEPGGIYFITNIVAFVIFVIFVVHAFLAMRKFPANYGAYRAYKAHKIRMKHCDTT
;
A
#
# COMPACT_ATOMS: atom_id res chain seq x y z
N MET A 1 -0.87 30.56 -8.43
CA MET A 1 0.30 31.08 -9.17
C MET A 1 1.52 30.15 -9.07
N LEU A 2 1.94 29.72 -7.87
CA LEU A 2 3.09 28.82 -7.66
C LEU A 2 3.12 27.53 -8.50
N GLY A 3 2.02 26.78 -8.56
CA GLY A 3 1.96 25.54 -9.37
C GLY A 3 1.96 25.75 -10.88
N ARG A 4 1.65 26.97 -11.36
CA ARG A 4 1.66 27.30 -12.80
C ARG A 4 3.08 27.43 -13.32
N ILE A 5 3.98 28.02 -12.52
CA ILE A 5 5.40 28.20 -12.89
C ILE A 5 6.09 26.84 -12.96
N GLU A 6 5.94 25.99 -11.93
CA GLU A 6 6.50 24.63 -11.92
C GLU A 6 6.00 23.76 -13.08
N GLY A 7 4.74 23.94 -13.49
CA GLY A 7 4.15 23.21 -14.62
C GLY A 7 4.75 23.57 -15.99
N PHE A 8 5.17 24.81 -16.20
CA PHE A 8 5.76 25.26 -17.48
C PHE A 8 7.29 25.10 -17.51
N THR A 9 7.99 25.36 -16.40
CA THR A 9 9.46 25.37 -16.37
C THR A 9 10.08 24.11 -15.77
N GLY A 10 9.28 23.24 -15.14
CA GLY A 10 9.75 22.02 -14.47
C GLY A 10 10.61 22.27 -13.22
N LYS A 11 10.77 23.53 -12.81
CA LYS A 11 11.54 23.96 -11.63
C LYS A 11 10.68 24.86 -10.76
N SER A 12 10.93 24.78 -9.45
CA SER A 12 10.34 25.68 -8.47
C SER A 12 10.82 27.11 -8.69
N ILE A 13 10.14 28.07 -8.06
CA ILE A 13 10.49 29.50 -8.11
C ILE A 13 11.95 29.72 -7.63
N ASP A 14 12.40 28.89 -6.70
CA ASP A 14 13.77 28.88 -6.16
C ASP A 14 14.79 28.16 -7.08
N GLY A 15 14.42 27.80 -8.31
CA GLY A 15 15.27 27.07 -9.27
C GLY A 15 15.53 25.59 -8.93
N LYS A 16 14.94 25.09 -7.83
CA LYS A 16 15.11 23.71 -7.33
C LYS A 16 14.06 22.75 -7.91
N LYS A 17 14.37 21.45 -7.93
CA LYS A 17 13.43 20.39 -8.35
C LYS A 17 12.37 20.17 -7.26
N SER A 18 11.14 19.90 -7.69
CA SER A 18 10.03 19.60 -6.77
C SER A 18 10.29 18.33 -5.97
N ARG A 19 9.99 18.38 -4.66
CA ARG A 19 10.12 17.25 -3.73
C ARG A 19 8.91 16.32 -3.73
N ILE A 20 7.85 16.67 -4.46
CA ILE A 20 6.58 15.91 -4.47
C ILE A 20 6.80 14.46 -4.93
N MET A 21 7.66 14.24 -5.93
CA MET A 21 7.97 12.88 -6.40
C MET A 21 8.64 12.03 -5.33
N ALA A 22 9.58 12.61 -4.57
CA ALA A 22 10.24 11.92 -3.46
C ALA A 22 9.26 11.60 -2.32
N LEU A 23 8.40 12.56 -1.98
CA LEU A 23 7.37 12.36 -0.96
C LEU A 23 6.38 11.25 -1.34
N GLN A 24 5.99 11.18 -2.61
CA GLN A 24 5.09 10.15 -3.11
C GLN A 24 5.71 8.74 -3.09
N ASP A 25 7.02 8.60 -3.29
CA ASP A 25 7.71 7.30 -3.18
C ASP A 25 7.85 6.86 -1.72
N VAL A 26 8.14 7.80 -0.81
CA VAL A 26 8.13 7.56 0.65
C VAL A 26 6.73 7.14 1.11
N ALA A 27 5.68 7.87 0.70
CA ALA A 27 4.30 7.53 1.03
C ALA A 27 3.87 6.15 0.51
N GLN A 28 4.33 5.76 -0.68
CA GLN A 28 4.07 4.43 -1.23
C GLN A 28 4.72 3.33 -0.37
N SER A 29 5.98 3.52 0.03
CA SER A 29 6.71 2.56 0.86
C SER A 29 6.11 2.42 2.26
N ILE A 30 5.77 3.55 2.90
CA ILE A 30 5.16 3.55 4.24
C ILE A 30 3.77 2.90 4.22
N SER A 31 2.92 3.24 3.25
CA SER A 31 1.59 2.62 3.14
C SER A 31 1.67 1.12 2.87
N GLY A 32 2.65 0.66 2.09
CA GLY A 32 2.92 -0.76 1.86
C GLY A 32 3.38 -1.47 3.14
N LEU A 33 4.27 -0.85 3.92
CA LEU A 33 4.74 -1.39 5.19
C LEU A 33 3.58 -1.56 6.19
N ILE A 34 2.71 -0.56 6.31
CA ILE A 34 1.53 -0.62 7.19
C ILE A 34 0.62 -1.79 6.79
N LEU A 35 0.33 -1.94 5.49
CA LEU A 35 -0.51 -3.03 4.99
C LEU A 35 0.13 -4.41 5.20
N ALA A 36 1.44 -4.53 5.01
CA ALA A 36 2.16 -5.78 5.27
C ALA A 36 2.11 -6.17 6.76
N CYS A 37 2.36 -5.22 7.66
CA CYS A 37 2.23 -5.43 9.09
C CYS A 37 0.79 -5.79 9.48
N PHE A 38 -0.21 -5.12 8.88
CA PHE A 38 -1.62 -5.45 9.07
C PHE A 38 -1.93 -6.89 8.66
N MET A 39 -1.48 -7.34 7.48
CA MET A 39 -1.71 -8.70 7.02
C MET A 39 -1.04 -9.75 7.92
N LEU A 40 0.15 -9.46 8.45
CA LEU A 40 0.81 -10.32 9.42
C LEU A 40 -0.03 -10.46 10.71
N CYS A 41 -0.43 -9.33 11.31
CA CYS A 41 -1.28 -9.34 12.51
C CYS A 41 -2.63 -10.02 12.23
N HIS A 42 -3.24 -9.73 11.08
CA HIS A 42 -4.49 -10.31 10.65
C HIS A 42 -4.42 -11.83 10.59
N MET A 43 -3.39 -12.39 9.95
CA MET A 43 -3.21 -13.84 9.84
C MET A 43 -2.96 -14.49 11.19
N ILE A 44 -2.23 -13.85 12.11
CA ILE A 44 -2.05 -14.34 13.47
C ILE A 44 -3.40 -14.37 14.22
N PHE A 45 -4.17 -13.28 14.16
CA PHE A 45 -5.45 -13.17 14.86
C PHE A 45 -6.48 -14.17 14.32
N THR A 46 -6.64 -14.28 13.00
CA THR A 46 -7.54 -15.28 12.42
C THR A 46 -7.02 -16.70 12.58
N GLY A 47 -5.71 -16.88 12.67
CA GLY A 47 -5.05 -18.17 12.89
C GLY A 47 -5.24 -18.73 14.30
N THR A 48 -5.62 -17.90 15.28
CA THR A 48 -5.88 -18.36 16.67
C THR A 48 -6.97 -19.42 16.77
N ILE A 49 -7.82 -19.55 15.74
CA ILE A 49 -8.81 -20.63 15.64
C ILE A 49 -8.17 -22.03 15.65
N LEU A 50 -6.93 -22.17 15.15
CA LEU A 50 -6.19 -23.44 15.17
C LEU A 50 -5.80 -23.87 16.60
N ILE A 51 -5.68 -22.92 17.53
CA ILE A 51 -5.35 -23.18 18.93
C ILE A 51 -6.61 -23.62 19.70
N GLY A 52 -7.79 -23.17 19.25
CA GLY A 52 -9.09 -23.58 19.78
C GLY A 52 -10.10 -22.44 19.78
N LYS A 53 -11.38 -22.78 19.95
CA LYS A 53 -12.48 -21.80 19.91
C LYS A 53 -12.36 -20.72 21.00
N GLY A 54 -12.00 -21.11 22.22
CA GLY A 54 -11.84 -20.15 23.32
C GLY A 54 -10.71 -19.13 23.10
N ALA A 55 -9.65 -19.51 22.39
CA ALA A 55 -8.58 -18.57 22.02
C ALA A 55 -9.06 -17.55 20.99
N PHE A 56 -9.80 -18.01 19.96
CA PHE A 56 -10.39 -17.12 18.96
C PHE A 56 -11.43 -16.16 19.56
N GLU A 57 -12.35 -16.68 20.39
CA GLU A 57 -13.35 -15.86 21.08
C GLU A 57 -12.70 -14.82 22.01
N GLY A 58 -11.59 -15.15 22.68
CA GLY A 58 -10.82 -14.20 23.48
C GLY A 58 -10.26 -13.05 22.64
N VAL A 59 -9.73 -13.33 21.44
CA VAL A 59 -9.24 -12.30 20.50
C VAL A 59 -10.38 -11.45 19.96
N VAL A 60 -11.52 -12.06 19.63
CA VAL A 60 -12.72 -11.34 19.18
C VAL A 60 -13.24 -10.43 20.28
N HIS A 61 -13.36 -10.90 21.52
CA HIS A 61 -13.77 -10.08 22.66
C HIS A 61 -12.79 -8.95 22.98
N PHE A 62 -11.49 -9.15 22.73
CA PHE A 62 -10.49 -8.09 22.82
C PHE A 62 -10.67 -7.03 21.72
N ALA A 63 -10.99 -7.45 20.50
CA ALA A 63 -11.23 -6.53 19.38
C ALA A 63 -12.60 -5.81 19.47
N GLU A 64 -13.60 -6.49 20.04
CA GLU A 64 -14.99 -6.04 20.17
C GLU A 64 -15.48 -6.14 21.63
N PRO A 65 -14.94 -5.31 22.54
CA PRO A 65 -15.36 -5.32 23.94
C PRO A 65 -16.85 -4.99 24.04
N GLY A 66 -17.64 -5.94 24.58
CA GLY A 66 -19.09 -5.79 24.75
C GLY A 66 -19.94 -6.02 23.49
N GLY A 67 -19.39 -6.59 22.41
CA GLY A 67 -20.15 -6.89 21.18
C GLY A 67 -20.46 -5.66 20.32
N ILE A 68 -19.73 -4.57 20.53
CA ILE A 68 -19.90 -3.33 19.78
C ILE A 68 -19.05 -3.39 18.49
N TYR A 69 -19.69 -3.77 17.38
CA TYR A 69 -19.08 -3.86 16.04
C TYR A 69 -18.57 -2.52 15.46
N PHE A 70 -18.78 -1.41 16.17
CA PHE A 70 -18.42 -0.08 15.68
C PHE A 70 -16.90 0.11 15.62
N ILE A 71 -16.16 -0.45 16.57
CA ILE A 71 -14.70 -0.32 16.66
C ILE A 71 -14.03 -1.03 15.48
N THR A 72 -14.40 -2.29 15.24
CA THR A 72 -13.88 -3.09 14.13
C THR A 72 -14.24 -2.49 12.77
N ASN A 73 -15.44 -1.94 12.62
CA ASN A 73 -15.85 -1.28 11.38
C ASN A 73 -15.05 0.01 11.12
N ILE A 74 -14.76 0.82 12.15
CA ILE A 74 -13.88 1.99 12.01
C ILE A 74 -12.48 1.54 11.58
N VAL A 75 -11.91 0.53 12.24
CA VAL A 75 -10.59 0.01 11.89
C VAL A 75 -10.57 -0.51 10.45
N ALA A 76 -11.59 -1.27 10.05
CA ALA A 76 -11.73 -1.76 8.68
C ALA A 76 -11.80 -0.62 7.67
N PHE A 77 -12.57 0.44 7.96
CA PHE A 77 -12.66 1.62 7.11
C PHE A 77 -11.32 2.35 6.98
N VAL A 78 -10.58 2.54 8.09
CA VAL A 78 -9.25 3.17 8.09
C VAL A 78 -8.27 2.36 7.23
N ILE A 79 -8.22 1.04 7.41
CA ILE A 79 -7.35 0.16 6.62
C ILE A 79 -7.76 0.17 5.14
N PHE A 80 -9.06 0.21 4.84
CA PHE A 80 -9.55 0.31 3.48
C PHE A 80 -9.09 1.61 2.78
N VAL A 81 -9.14 2.75 3.48
CA VAL A 81 -8.63 4.02 2.95
C VAL A 81 -7.12 3.93 2.66
N ILE A 82 -6.34 3.35 3.58
CA ILE A 82 -4.90 3.14 3.38
C ILE A 82 -4.63 2.23 2.18
N PHE A 83 -5.42 1.16 2.03
CA PHE A 83 -5.35 0.26 0.89
C PHE A 83 -5.60 0.98 -0.44
N VAL A 84 -6.64 1.81 -0.52
CA VAL A 84 -6.95 2.60 -1.73
C VAL A 84 -5.83 3.59 -2.04
N VAL A 85 -5.29 4.29 -1.04
CA VAL A 85 -4.15 5.22 -1.21
C VAL A 85 -2.90 4.47 -1.68
N HIS A 86 -2.60 3.32 -1.09
CA HIS A 86 -1.47 2.49 -1.49
C HIS A 86 -1.61 2.03 -2.94
N ALA A 87 -2.78 1.51 -3.32
CA ALA A 87 -3.07 1.06 -4.67
C ALA A 87 -2.90 2.22 -5.68
N PHE A 88 -3.45 3.41 -5.37
CA PHE A 88 -3.29 4.59 -6.22
C PHE A 88 -1.82 4.97 -6.46
N LEU A 89 -1.00 4.97 -5.40
CA LEU A 89 0.42 5.28 -5.53
C LEU A 89 1.20 4.19 -6.28
N ALA A 90 0.92 2.91 -5.97
CA ALA A 90 1.61 1.75 -6.53
C ALA A 90 1.27 1.51 -8.01
N MET A 91 0.05 1.83 -8.45
CA MET A 91 -0.37 1.68 -9.85
C MET A 91 0.55 2.42 -10.84
N ARG A 92 1.22 3.49 -10.40
CA ARG A 92 2.17 4.26 -11.23
C ARG A 92 3.42 3.47 -11.60
N LYS A 93 3.74 2.37 -10.91
CA LYS A 93 4.88 1.50 -11.21
C LYS A 93 4.54 0.43 -12.27
N PHE A 94 3.27 0.30 -12.68
CA PHE A 94 2.89 -0.64 -13.75
C PHE A 94 3.26 -0.13 -15.16
N PRO A 95 3.50 -1.03 -16.12
CA PRO A 95 3.74 -0.64 -17.51
C PRO A 95 2.51 0.09 -18.09
N ALA A 96 2.66 1.38 -18.38
CA ALA A 96 1.54 2.23 -18.81
C ALA A 96 1.11 2.04 -20.28
N ASN A 97 1.88 1.30 -21.09
CA ASN A 97 1.57 1.06 -22.50
C ASN A 97 2.01 -0.33 -22.97
N TYR A 98 1.44 -0.77 -24.10
CA TYR A 98 1.70 -2.10 -24.66
C TYR A 98 3.18 -2.32 -25.02
N GLY A 99 3.88 -1.27 -25.49
CA GLY A 99 5.31 -1.34 -25.80
C GLY A 99 6.17 -1.65 -24.57
N ALA A 100 5.93 -0.93 -23.47
CA ALA A 100 6.59 -1.13 -22.18
C ALA A 100 6.28 -2.51 -21.60
N TYR A 101 5.03 -2.96 -21.68
CA TYR A 101 4.63 -4.29 -21.26
C TYR A 101 5.36 -5.38 -22.06
N ARG A 102 5.39 -5.28 -23.39
CA ARG A 102 6.08 -6.24 -24.27
C ARG A 102 7.58 -6.30 -23.99
N ALA A 103 8.21 -5.14 -23.79
CA ALA A 103 9.63 -5.04 -23.49
C ALA A 103 9.95 -5.68 -22.12
N TYR A 104 9.18 -5.37 -21.09
CA TYR A 104 9.34 -5.95 -19.76
C TYR A 104 9.14 -7.47 -19.79
N LYS A 105 8.09 -7.97 -20.46
CA LYS A 105 7.82 -9.40 -20.62
C LYS A 105 8.97 -10.13 -21.31
N ALA A 106 9.48 -9.58 -22.42
CA ALA A 106 10.61 -10.16 -23.13
C ALA A 106 11.90 -10.17 -22.28
N HIS A 107 12.11 -9.14 -21.46
CA HIS A 107 13.23 -9.07 -20.53
C HIS A 107 13.13 -10.13 -19.42
N LYS A 108 11.98 -10.22 -18.75
CA LYS A 108 11.69 -11.22 -17.71
C LYS A 108 11.97 -12.66 -18.19
N ILE A 109 11.47 -13.02 -19.39
CA ILE A 109 11.64 -14.37 -19.97
C ILE A 109 13.11 -14.67 -20.27
N ARG A 110 13.90 -13.68 -20.71
CA ARG A 110 15.31 -13.86 -21.07
C ARG A 110 16.23 -13.87 -19.85
N MET A 111 15.99 -13.01 -18.86
CA MET A 111 16.85 -12.88 -17.68
C MET A 111 16.73 -14.07 -16.73
N LYS A 112 15.52 -14.66 -16.59
CA LYS A 112 15.27 -15.78 -15.65
C LYS A 112 15.78 -15.50 -14.22
N HIS A 113 15.65 -14.26 -13.77
CA HIS A 113 16.06 -13.82 -12.44
C HIS A 113 14.85 -13.77 -11.50
N CYS A 114 14.96 -14.36 -10.30
CA CYS A 114 13.85 -14.50 -9.34
C CYS A 114 13.26 -13.16 -8.86
N ASP A 115 14.07 -12.11 -8.79
CA ASP A 115 13.56 -10.78 -8.41
C ASP A 115 12.93 -10.01 -9.59
N THR A 116 13.07 -10.52 -10.81
CA THR A 116 12.56 -9.92 -12.05
C THR A 116 11.38 -10.71 -12.63
N THR A 117 10.93 -11.76 -11.94
CA THR A 117 9.79 -12.60 -12.34
C THR A 117 8.46 -11.88 -12.35
#